data_AF-A0A839TPD0-F1
#
_entry.id   AF-A0A839TPD0-F1
#
_cell.length_a   1.000
_cell.length_b   1.000
_cell.length_c   1.000
_cell.angle_alpha   90.00
_cell.angle_beta   90.00
_cell.angle_gamma   90.00
#
_symmetry.space_group_name_H-M   'P 1'
#
loop_
_entity.id
_entity.type
_entity.pdbx_description
1 polymer ?
#
loop_
_entity_poly.entity_id
_entity_poly.type
_entity_poly.pdbx_seq_one_letter_code
_entity_poly.pdbx_strand_id
1 'polypeptide(L)'
;MCDILQIARSTFYYEAKEQPNEDENTEAIVDIFHKNRKAYAVAEATYKVMKTEFIHQMEFQSLDHLQLELYDYVNWFNKHRIHGSLGYMTPVQYRQAALKKAV
;
A
#
# COMPACT_ATOMS: atom_id res chain seq x y z
N MET A 1 -16.38 -17.54 15.33
CA MET A 1 -16.54 -18.81 14.57
C MET A 1 -16.00 -20.00 15.37
N CYS A 2 -14.73 -19.97 15.82
CA CYS A 2 -14.17 -21.03 16.67
C CYS A 2 -14.89 -21.20 18.03
N ASP A 3 -15.26 -20.10 18.70
CA ASP A 3 -15.99 -20.16 19.98
C ASP A 3 -17.43 -20.69 19.86
N ILE A 4 -18.03 -20.54 18.68
CA ILE A 4 -19.38 -21.04 18.37
C ILE A 4 -19.33 -22.55 18.07
N LEU A 5 -18.25 -23.01 17.43
CA LEU A 5 -18.07 -24.40 17.03
C LEU A 5 -17.35 -25.27 18.06
N GLN A 6 -16.83 -24.69 19.16
CA GLN A 6 -16.06 -25.39 20.20
C GLN A 6 -14.83 -26.15 19.65
N ILE A 7 -14.23 -25.62 18.57
CA ILE A 7 -13.03 -26.17 17.95
C ILE A 7 -11.85 -25.29 18.34
N ALA A 8 -10.76 -25.91 18.78
CA ALA A 8 -9.54 -25.18 19.14
C ALA A 8 -9.04 -24.36 17.96
N ARG A 9 -8.60 -23.11 18.18
CA ARG A 9 -8.06 -22.27 17.09
C ARG A 9 -6.92 -22.95 16.31
N SER A 10 -6.20 -23.86 16.96
CA SER A 10 -5.13 -24.67 16.38
C SER A 10 -5.58 -25.62 15.27
N THR A 11 -6.84 -26.06 15.27
CA THR A 11 -7.34 -27.05 14.29
C THR A 11 -7.74 -26.43 12.96
N PHE A 12 -7.72 -25.09 12.82
CA PHE A 12 -8.09 -24.39 11.59
C PHE A 12 -6.94 -23.61 10.94
N TYR A 13 -5.69 -23.78 11.40
CA TYR A 13 -4.57 -23.18 10.69
C TYR A 13 -4.35 -23.93 9.37
N TYR A 14 -4.44 -23.17 8.27
CA TYR A 14 -4.09 -23.64 6.94
C TYR A 14 -2.59 -23.96 6.91
N GLU A 15 -2.23 -25.23 6.81
CA GLU A 15 -0.87 -25.64 6.46
C GLU A 15 -0.69 -25.42 4.96
N ALA A 16 0.18 -24.47 4.59
CA ALA A 16 0.55 -24.25 3.21
C ALA A 16 1.29 -25.49 2.70
N LYS A 17 0.66 -26.23 1.78
CA LYS A 17 1.30 -27.36 1.11
C LYS A 17 2.35 -26.81 0.15
N GLU A 18 3.60 -27.22 0.33
CA GLU A 18 4.65 -26.97 -0.66
C GLU A 18 4.27 -27.69 -1.95
N GLN A 19 4.10 -26.93 -3.03
CA GLN A 19 3.90 -27.50 -4.35
C GLN A 19 5.27 -27.77 -4.98
N PRO A 20 5.46 -28.91 -5.65
CA PRO A 20 6.72 -29.21 -6.32
C PRO A 20 7.06 -28.09 -7.33
N ASN A 21 8.33 -27.68 -7.35
CA ASN A 21 8.82 -26.66 -8.26
C ASN A 21 8.89 -27.24 -9.68
N GLU A 22 7.80 -27.10 -10.44
CA GLU A 22 7.64 -27.73 -11.76
C GLU A 22 8.22 -26.90 -12.92
N ASP A 23 8.45 -25.59 -12.75
CA ASP A 23 8.85 -24.69 -13.83
C ASP A 23 10.26 -24.09 -13.67
N GLU A 24 11.03 -24.09 -14.76
CA GLU A 24 12.36 -23.42 -14.89
C GLU A 24 12.30 -21.92 -14.53
N ASN A 25 11.14 -21.31 -14.69
CA ASN A 25 10.91 -19.89 -14.43
C ASN A 25 10.50 -19.57 -12.98
N THR A 26 10.20 -20.56 -12.14
CA THR A 26 9.67 -20.33 -10.78
C THR A 26 10.66 -19.54 -9.93
N GLU A 27 11.94 -19.87 -9.99
CA GLU A 27 12.99 -19.15 -9.25
C GLU A 27 13.09 -17.69 -9.69
N ALA A 28 13.02 -17.44 -11.00
CA ALA A 28 13.03 -16.09 -11.56
C ALA A 28 11.79 -15.29 -11.12
N ILE A 29 10.61 -15.91 -11.10
CA ILE A 29 9.37 -15.27 -10.64
C ILE A 29 9.46 -14.93 -9.15
N VAL A 30 9.95 -15.84 -8.32
CA VAL A 30 10.14 -15.64 -6.88
C VAL A 30 11.12 -14.50 -6.62
N ASP A 31 12.24 -14.45 -7.36
CA ASP A 31 13.22 -13.38 -7.28
C ASP A 31 12.63 -12.02 -7.70
N ILE A 32 11.91 -11.95 -8.82
CA ILE A 32 11.19 -10.74 -9.26
C ILE A 32 10.21 -10.27 -8.19
N PHE A 33 9.44 -11.19 -7.60
CA PHE A 33 8.49 -10.88 -6.54
C PHE A 33 9.19 -10.29 -5.31
N HIS A 34 10.28 -10.92 -4.86
CA HIS A 34 11.05 -10.43 -3.71
C HIS A 34 11.72 -9.08 -3.98
N LYS A 35 12.23 -8.85 -5.19
CA LYS A 35 12.76 -7.55 -5.62
C LYS A 35 11.70 -6.44 -5.55
N ASN A 36 10.46 -6.74 -5.91
CA ASN A 36 9.37 -5.77 -5.95
C ASN A 36 8.53 -5.70 -4.64
N ARG A 37 8.75 -6.61 -3.69
CA ARG A 37 7.98 -6.72 -2.45
C ARG A 37 7.82 -5.38 -1.71
N LYS A 38 8.89 -4.58 -1.65
CA LYS A 38 8.85 -3.26 -0.98
C LYS A 38 7.91 -2.29 -1.70
N ALA A 39 7.92 -2.27 -3.03
CA ALA A 39 7.04 -1.40 -3.82
C ALA A 39 5.56 -1.77 -3.62
N TYR A 40 5.24 -3.07 -3.58
CA TYR A 40 3.88 -3.54 -3.32
C TYR A 40 3.37 -3.13 -1.92
N ALA A 41 4.20 -3.29 -0.89
CA ALA A 41 3.85 -2.87 0.46
C ALA A 41 3.59 -1.36 0.57
N VAL A 42 4.41 -0.54 -0.11
CA VAL A 42 4.22 0.91 -0.15
C VAL A 42 2.92 1.27 -0.88
N ALA A 43 2.63 0.62 -2.01
CA ALA A 43 1.41 0.83 -2.76
C ALA A 43 0.17 0.46 -1.91
N GLU A 44 0.17 -0.69 -1.26
CA GLU A 44 -0.92 -1.15 -0.40
C GLU A 44 -1.20 -0.16 0.74
N ALA A 45 -0.15 0.29 1.44
CA ALA A 45 -0.28 1.29 2.49
C ALA A 45 -0.88 2.61 1.97
N THR A 46 -0.41 3.06 0.80
CA THR A 46 -0.90 4.30 0.17
C THR A 46 -2.37 4.18 -0.22
N TYR A 47 -2.77 3.07 -0.86
CA TYR A 47 -4.17 2.84 -1.24
C TYR A 47 -5.09 2.72 -0.05
N LYS A 48 -4.63 2.09 1.05
CA LYS A 48 -5.42 2.01 2.28
C LYS A 48 -5.74 3.41 2.81
N VAL A 49 -4.72 4.27 2.89
CA VAL A 49 -4.88 5.67 3.34
C VAL A 49 -5.81 6.44 2.41
N MET A 50 -5.60 6.36 1.10
CA MET A 50 -6.46 7.01 0.09
C MET A 50 -7.92 6.56 0.21
N LYS A 51 -8.18 5.26 0.38
CA LYS A 51 -9.56 4.78 0.54
C LYS A 51 -10.22 5.37 1.78
N THR A 52 -9.53 5.35 2.91
CA THR A 52 -10.07 5.81 4.18
C THR A 52 -10.29 7.33 4.22
N GLU A 53 -9.36 8.12 3.69
CA GLU A 53 -9.38 9.58 3.80
C GLU A 53 -10.10 10.27 2.63
N PHE A 54 -10.15 9.64 1.46
CA PHE A 54 -10.71 10.25 0.25
C PHE A 54 -11.94 9.49 -0.24
N ILE A 55 -11.78 8.23 -0.66
CA ILE A 55 -12.86 7.50 -1.34
C ILE A 55 -14.07 7.27 -0.45
N HIS A 56 -13.89 6.95 0.84
CA HIS A 56 -15.00 6.69 1.76
C HIS A 56 -15.61 7.97 2.37
N GLN A 57 -14.98 9.13 2.17
CA GLN A 57 -15.44 10.39 2.77
C GLN A 57 -16.35 11.19 1.83
N MET A 58 -16.49 10.77 0.57
CA MET A 58 -17.16 11.55 -0.47
C MET A 58 -18.02 10.65 -1.37
N GLU A 59 -19.12 11.21 -1.85
CA GLU A 59 -19.90 10.63 -2.94
C GLU A 59 -19.64 11.43 -4.23
N PHE A 60 -19.29 10.73 -5.31
CA PHE A 60 -18.95 11.36 -6.58
C PHE A 60 -20.15 11.35 -7.52
N GLN A 61 -20.56 12.53 -7.96
CA GLN A 61 -21.69 12.73 -8.87
C GLN A 61 -21.36 12.41 -10.33
N SER A 62 -20.09 12.45 -10.71
CA SER A 62 -19.61 12.14 -12.07
C SER A 62 -18.12 11.75 -12.06
N LEU A 63 -17.65 11.20 -13.18
CA LEU A 63 -16.23 10.92 -13.39
C LEU A 63 -15.38 12.20 -13.38
N ASP A 64 -15.87 13.29 -13.95
CA ASP A 64 -15.16 14.57 -13.97
C ASP A 64 -15.01 15.14 -12.55
N HIS A 65 -16.05 15.02 -11.72
CA HIS A 65 -16.00 15.44 -10.32
C HIS A 65 -14.98 14.58 -9.55
N LEU A 66 -15.00 13.26 -9.72
CA LEU A 66 -13.99 12.38 -9.13
C LEU A 66 -12.56 12.78 -9.57
N GLN A 67 -12.37 13.08 -10.85
CA GLN A 67 -11.06 13.45 -11.38
C GLN A 67 -10.55 14.76 -10.77
N LEU A 68 -11.41 15.77 -10.65
CA LEU A 68 -11.07 17.05 -10.04
C LEU A 68 -10.68 16.89 -8.56
N GLU A 69 -11.53 16.22 -7.79
CA GLU A 69 -11.28 15.96 -6.36
C GLU A 69 -10.04 15.10 -6.14
N LEU A 70 -9.75 14.15 -7.04
CA LEU A 70 -8.54 13.35 -6.99
C LEU A 70 -7.29 14.20 -7.20
N TYR A 71 -7.31 15.14 -8.16
CA TYR A 71 -6.17 16.04 -8.37
C TYR A 71 -5.90 16.90 -7.13
N ASP A 72 -6.95 17.41 -6.51
CA ASP A 72 -6.82 18.20 -5.28
C ASP A 72 -6.31 17.35 -4.12
N TYR A 73 -6.81 16.12 -3.94
CA TYR A 73 -6.31 15.19 -2.94
C TYR A 73 -4.82 14.88 -3.13
N VAL A 74 -4.38 14.57 -4.36
CA VAL A 74 -2.97 14.28 -4.67
C VAL A 74 -2.09 15.52 -4.45
N ASN A 75 -2.58 16.70 -4.81
CA ASN A 75 -1.87 17.95 -4.57
C ASN A 75 -1.73 18.25 -3.07
N TRP A 76 -2.79 18.06 -2.29
CA TRP A 76 -2.76 18.16 -0.84
C TRP A 76 -1.80 17.15 -0.21
N PHE A 77 -1.91 15.87 -0.58
CA PHE A 77 -1.06 14.80 -0.06
C PHE A 77 0.42 15.09 -0.29
N ASN A 78 0.79 15.55 -1.49
CA ASN A 78 2.20 15.75 -1.82
C ASN A 78 2.78 17.07 -1.29
N LYS A 79 1.99 18.14 -1.27
CA LYS A 79 2.50 19.50 -0.99
C LYS A 79 2.10 20.06 0.37
N HIS A 80 1.10 19.50 1.03
CA HIS A 80 0.51 20.07 2.24
C HIS A 80 0.47 19.08 3.41
N ARG A 81 0.36 17.77 3.14
CA ARG A 81 0.33 16.75 4.20
C ARG A 81 1.68 16.62 4.89
N ILE A 82 1.69 16.80 6.21
CA ILE A 82 2.86 16.64 7.06
C ILE A 82 2.92 15.20 7.59
N HIS A 83 4.10 14.57 7.47
CA HIS A 83 4.32 13.23 7.98
C HIS A 83 5.35 13.22 9.12
N GLY A 84 4.95 12.73 10.29
CA GLY A 84 5.85 12.60 11.44
C GLY A 84 7.07 11.71 11.14
N SER A 85 6.88 10.62 10.39
CA SER A 85 7.96 9.73 9.95
C SER A 85 8.95 10.38 8.97
N LEU A 86 8.56 11.48 8.31
CA LEU A 86 9.42 12.27 7.43
C LEU A 86 10.07 13.46 8.15
N GLY A 87 10.02 13.50 9.48
CA GLY A 87 10.54 14.64 10.26
C GLY A 87 9.68 15.89 10.14
N TYR A 88 8.36 15.72 10.10
CA TYR A 88 7.38 16.80 9.92
C TYR A 88 7.55 17.56 8.59
N MET A 89 7.98 16.87 7.55
CA MET A 89 8.05 17.40 6.18
C MET A 89 6.90 16.86 5.33
N THR A 90 6.59 17.59 4.26
CA THR A 90 5.73 17.07 3.19
C THR A 90 6.51 16.12 2.29
N PRO A 91 5.85 15.22 1.54
CA PRO A 91 6.54 14.30 0.63
C PRO A 91 7.46 15.02 -0.37
N VAL A 92 7.02 16.16 -0.91
CA VAL A 92 7.83 16.97 -1.83
C VAL A 92 9.03 17.58 -1.12
N GLN A 93 8.86 18.14 0.08
CA GLN A 93 9.98 18.70 0.86
C GLN A 93 11.00 17.62 1.21
N TYR A 94 10.54 16.46 1.65
CA TYR A 94 11.41 15.33 1.98
C TYR A 94 12.22 14.88 0.76
N ARG A 95 11.58 14.75 -0.41
CA ARG A 95 12.26 14.40 -1.67
C ARG A 95 13.33 15.43 -2.03
N GLN A 96 13.01 16.72 -1.94
CA GLN A 96 13.97 17.80 -2.23
C GLN A 96 15.16 17.78 -1.26
N ALA A 97 14.92 17.54 0.03
CA ALA A 97 15.97 17.44 1.04
C ALA A 97 16.87 16.22 0.81
N ALA A 98 16.30 15.07 0.41
CA ALA A 98 17.06 13.88 0.06
C ALA A 98 17.96 14.09 -1.16
N LEU A 99 17.45 14.77 -2.21
CA LEU A 99 18.23 15.09 -3.41
C LEU A 99 19.42 16.03 -3.10
N LYS A 100 19.22 17.03 -2.23
CA LYS A 100 20.30 17.94 -1.80
C LYS A 100 21.42 17.24 -1.02
N LYS A 101 21.15 16.08 -0.39
CA LYS A 101 22.17 15.30 0.34
C LYS A 101 22.97 14.36 -0.57
N ALA A 102 22.46 14.07 -1.76
CA ALA A 102 23.09 13.16 -2.72
C ALA A 102 24.04 13.88 -3.70
N VAL A 103 24.04 15.21 -3.69
CA VAL A 103 24.93 16.11 -4.45
C VAL A 103 25.97 16.66 -3.50
#